data_AF-A0A371CQS2-F1
#
_entry.id   AF-A0A371CQS2-F1
#
_cell.length_a   1.000
_cell.length_b   1.000
_cell.length_c   1.000
_cell.angle_alpha   90.00
_cell.angle_beta   90.00
_cell.angle_gamma   90.00
#
_symmetry.space_group_name_H-M   'P 1'
#
loop_
_entity.id
_entity.type
_entity.pdbx_description
1 polymer ?
#
loop_
_entity_poly.entity_id
_entity_poly.type
_entity_poly.pdbx_seq_one_letter_code
_entity_poly.pdbx_strand_id
1 'polypeptide(L)' 'SRFSGGQYRFLCATDAAGMGCNVPDIQYIIIFNCPRSLSIVSQRWGRAGRDRKTLATCLLLVPKWAFR' A
#
# COMPACT_ATOMS: atom_id res chain seq x y z
N SER A 1 16.71 4.81 -1.67
CA SER A 1 16.05 5.68 -2.68
C SER A 1 15.71 7.02 -2.05
N ARG A 2 15.38 8.06 -2.82
CA ARG A 2 14.93 9.37 -2.28
C ARG A 2 13.66 9.24 -1.41
N PHE A 3 12.83 8.21 -1.65
CA PHE A 3 11.70 7.85 -0.79
C PHE A 3 12.14 7.26 0.55
N SER A 4 13.01 6.24 0.56
CA SER A 4 13.52 5.65 1.81
C SER A 4 14.33 6.62 2.67
N GLY A 5 14.99 7.61 2.03
CA GLY A 5 15.70 8.70 2.72
C GLY A 5 14.81 9.85 3.17
N GLY A 6 13.48 9.74 3.03
CA GLY A 6 12.51 10.73 3.51
C GLY A 6 12.36 12.00 2.65
N GLN A 7 13.12 12.15 1.55
CA GLN A 7 12.98 13.30 0.65
C GLN A 7 11.66 13.26 -0.12
N TYR A 8 11.19 12.07 -0.47
CA TYR A 8 9.84 11.87 -1.00
C TYR A 8 8.96 11.21 0.05
N ARG A 9 7.76 11.78 0.25
CA ARG A 9 6.76 11.29 1.20
C ARG A 9 5.74 10.35 0.57
N PHE A 10 5.68 10.31 -0.75
CA PHE A 10 4.75 9.49 -1.51
C PHE A 10 5.50 8.64 -2.53
N LEU A 11 5.06 7.39 -2.69
CA LEU A 11 5.49 6.47 -3.71
C LEU A 11 4.25 5.92 -4.42
N CYS A 12 4.17 6.13 -5.73
CA CYS A 12 3.15 5.52 -6.57
C CYS A 12 3.77 4.36 -7.34
N ALA A 13 3.18 3.17 -7.27
CA ALA A 13 3.68 1.99 -7.95
C ALA A 13 2.53 1.11 -8.43
N THR A 14 2.71 0.45 -9.58
CA THR A 14 1.89 -0.70 -9.99
C THR A 14 2.36 -1.94 -9.24
N ASP A 15 1.60 -3.05 -9.31
CA ASP A 15 1.98 -4.30 -8.64
C ASP A 15 3.39 -4.76 -9.00
N ALA A 16 3.71 -4.77 -10.30
CA ALA A 16 5.03 -5.18 -10.78
C ALA A 16 6.14 -4.25 -10.27
N ALA A 17 5.91 -2.94 -10.23
CA ALA A 17 6.88 -1.97 -9.75
C ALA A 17 7.05 -1.97 -8.22
N GLY A 18 6.01 -2.34 -7.48
CA GLY A 18 6.03 -2.41 -6.01
C GLY A 18 6.59 -3.72 -5.45
N MET A 19 6.59 -4.80 -6.23
CA MET A 19 7.21 -6.07 -5.82
C MET A 19 8.72 -5.89 -5.63
N GLY A 20 9.22 -6.21 -4.43
CA GLY A 20 10.63 -6.00 -4.05
C GLY A 20 10.94 -4.66 -3.37
N CYS A 21 10.03 -3.68 -3.39
CA CYS A 21 10.21 -2.44 -2.62
C CYS A 21 10.00 -2.69 -1.11
N ASN A 22 11.08 -2.94 -0.38
CA ASN A 22 11.05 -3.03 1.08
C ASN A 22 11.24 -1.65 1.71
N VAL A 23 10.15 -0.90 1.85
CA VAL A 23 10.15 0.38 2.56
C VAL A 23 9.68 0.12 3.99
N PRO A 24 10.49 0.46 5.01
CA PRO A 24 10.08 0.29 6.40
C PRO A 24 8.88 1.21 6.71
N ASP A 25 7.93 0.65 7.44
CA ASP A 25 6.97 1.38 8.28
C ASP A 25 6.12 2.43 7.55
N ILE A 26 5.42 1.97 6.51
CA ILE A 26 4.47 2.78 5.76
C ILE A 26 3.25 3.12 6.63
N GLN A 27 2.95 4.41 6.79
CA GLN A 27 1.77 4.91 7.52
C GLN A 27 0.48 4.79 6.70
N TYR A 28 0.55 4.95 5.38
CA TYR A 28 -0.63 4.96 4.50
C TYR A 28 -0.43 4.05 3.29
N ILE A 29 -1.33 3.10 3.09
CA ILE A 29 -1.42 2.32 1.86
C ILE A 29 -2.76 2.58 1.21
N ILE A 30 -2.71 3.10 -0.01
CA ILE A 30 -3.90 3.39 -0.82
C ILE A 30 -3.90 2.44 -2.01
N ILE A 31 -4.86 1.53 -2.05
CA ILE A 31 -5.09 0.66 -3.20
C ILE A 31 -6.16 1.30 -4.08
N PHE A 32 -5.79 1.60 -5.32
CA PHE A 32 -6.73 2.06 -6.33
C PHE A 32 -7.26 0.88 -7.16
N ASN A 33 -8.54 0.96 -7.52
CA ASN A 33 -9.30 0.00 -8.31
C ASN A 33 -9.66 -1.30 -7.57
N CYS A 34 -10.62 -2.04 -8.11
CA CYS A 34 -11.05 -3.33 -7.57
C CYS A 34 -9.94 -4.38 -7.78
N PRO A 35 -9.34 -4.92 -6.70
CA PRO A 35 -8.30 -5.94 -6.79
C PRO A 35 -8.94 -7.28 -7.17
N ARG A 36 -8.18 -8.12 -7.88
CA ARG A 36 -8.67 -9.44 -8.32
C ARG A 36 -9.02 -10.39 -7.17
N SER A 37 -8.46 -10.17 -5.98
CA SER A 37 -8.78 -10.95 -4.78
C SER A 37 -8.42 -10.21 -3.50
N LEU A 38 -9.02 -10.62 -2.38
CA LEU A 38 -8.67 -10.14 -1.04
C LEU A 38 -7.23 -10.51 -0.64
N SER A 39 -6.68 -11.61 -1.16
CA SER A 39 -5.30 -12.00 -0.90
C SER A 39 -4.31 -10.95 -1.40
N ILE A 40 -4.59 -10.33 -2.55
CA ILE A 40 -3.78 -9.21 -3.08
C ILE A 40 -3.85 -8.01 -2.13
N VAL A 41 -5.05 -7.70 -1.62
CA VAL A 41 -5.25 -6.61 -0.65
C VAL A 41 -4.43 -6.86 0.61
N SER A 42 -4.55 -8.07 1.18
CA SER A 42 -3.81 -8.48 2.37
C SER A 42 -2.29 -8.38 2.17
N GLN A 43 -1.77 -8.90 1.05
CA GLN A 43 -0.34 -8.81 0.73
C GLN A 43 0.16 -7.37 0.64
N ARG A 44 -0.64 -6.47 0.04
CA ARG A 44 -0.27 -5.05 -0.08
C ARG A 44 -0.33 -4.34 1.27
N TRP A 45 -1.41 -4.53 2.04
CA TRP A 45 -1.58 -3.92 3.36
C TRP A 45 -0.58 -4.43 4.41
N GLY A 46 -0.10 -5.68 4.28
CA GLY A 46 0.95 -6.24 5.14
C GLY A 46 2.31 -5.51 5.08
N ARG A 47 2.46 -4.49 4.21
CA ARG A 47 3.63 -3.62 4.17
C ARG A 47 3.53 -2.44 5.14
N ALA A 48 2.33 -2.12 5.62
CA ALA A 48 2.11 -1.02 6.54
C ALA A 48 2.42 -1.46 7.98
N GLY A 49 2.95 -0.55 8.80
CA GLY A 49 3.13 -0.77 10.25
C GLY A 49 3.93 -2.01 10.66
N ARG A 50 4.97 -2.39 9.89
CA ARG A 50 5.76 -3.62 10.17
C ARG A 50 6.54 -3.55 11.48
N ASP A 51 6.93 -2.36 11.93
CA ASP A 51 7.58 -2.09 13.21
C ASP A 51 6.69 -2.29 14.45
N ARG A 52 5.38 -2.49 14.28
CA ARG A 52 4.38 -2.58 15.37
C ARG A 52 4.28 -1.32 16.23
N LYS A 53 4.89 -0.21 15.82
CA LYS A 53 4.83 1.10 16.49
C LYS A 53 4.04 2.10 15.67
N THR A 54 4.13 1.98 14.35
CA THR A 54 3.46 2.84 13.40
C THR A 54 1.99 2.43 13.29
N LEU A 55 1.10 3.35 13.69
CA LEU A 55 -0.33 3.22 13.40
C LEU A 55 -0.54 3.42 11.89
N ALA A 56 -0.87 2.34 11.20
CA ALA A 56 -1.08 2.35 9.76
C ALA A 56 -2.56 2.49 9.39
N THR A 57 -2.83 3.22 8.31
CA THR A 57 -4.15 3.31 7.68
C THR A 57 -4.10 2.71 6.28
N CYS A 58 -5.01 1.76 6.05
CA CYS A 58 -5.10 0.99 4.82
C CYS A 58 -6.42 1.31 4.13
N LEU A 59 -6.36 1.95 2.96
CA LEU A 59 -7.52 2.41 2.19
C LEU A 59 -7.67 1.59 0.92
N LEU A 60 -8.88 1.10 0.67
CA LEU A 60 -9.28 0.45 -0.58
C LEU A 60 -10.25 1.38 -1.31
N LEU A 61 -9.77 2.02 -2.38
CA LEU A 61 -10.57 2.91 -3.22
C LEU A 61 -11.09 2.14 -4.42
N VAL A 62 -12.37 1.78 -4.37
CA VAL A 62 -13.08 1.09 -5.45
C VAL A 62 -14.23 1.93 -6.00
N PRO A 63 -14.56 1.76 -7.29
CA PRO A 63 -15.72 2.42 -7.87
C PRO A 63 -17.02 1.90 -7.26
N LYS A 64 -18.07 2.73 -7.26
CA LYS A 64 -19.38 2.40 -6.66
C LYS A 64 -19.99 1.08 -7.17
N TRP A 65 -19.71 0.71 -8.42
CA TRP A 65 -20.23 -0.53 -9.01
C TRP A 65 -19.62 -1.81 -8.40
N ALA A 66 -18.49 -1.72 -7.68
CA ALA A 66 -17.83 -2.89 -7.12
C ALA A 66 -18.61 -3.56 -5.98
N PHE A 67 -19.64 -2.88 -5.44
CA PHE A 67 -20.50 -3.37 -4.36
C PHE A 67 -21.97 -3.50 -4.80
N ARG A 68 -22.24 -3.53 -6.10
CA ARG A 68 -23.59 -3.83 -6.63
C ARG A 68 -23.78 -5.32 -6.85
#